data_AF-A0A525JKL9-F1
#
_entry.id   AF-A0A525JKL9-F1
#
_cell.length_a   1.000
_cell.length_b   1.000
_cell.length_c   1.000
_cell.angle_alpha   90.00
_cell.angle_beta   90.00
_cell.angle_gamma   90.00
#
_symmetry.space_group_name_H-M   'P 1'
#
loop_
_entity.id
_entity.type
_entity.pdbx_description
1 polymer ?
#
loop_
_entity_poly.entity_id
_entity_poly.type
_entity_poly.pdbx_seq_one_letter_code
_entity_poly.pdbx_strand_id
1 'polypeptide(L)'
;MNQPSTPRRHHAAALAALSLGLSAGGSAWAADQAPSKAPAPLSATERAQHQAAFQAYTDAWASPSDGLRLQRLTDSLAAGMTYQDASVRAEGVAGVNAMIAGFQHQSPGVTLKLDDLLLWADHGLAKWSMMDPKGALMMHGFDAITYDAAGHIKGIVGFFDIPAQRAAPR
;
A
#
# COMPACT_ATOMS: atom_id res chain seq x y z
N MET A 1 35.99 -63.10 -54.47
CA MET A 1 34.52 -63.24 -54.38
C MET A 1 34.08 -62.50 -53.12
N ASN A 2 33.13 -61.58 -53.27
CA ASN A 2 32.45 -60.70 -52.30
C ASN A 2 33.21 -59.52 -51.62
N GLN A 3 32.77 -58.33 -52.04
CA GLN A 3 32.96 -56.94 -51.55
C GLN A 3 32.01 -56.62 -50.35
N PRO A 4 31.87 -55.37 -49.86
CA PRO A 4 32.85 -54.43 -49.26
C PRO A 4 32.28 -53.75 -47.98
N SER A 5 33.02 -52.83 -47.32
CA SER A 5 32.47 -51.52 -46.88
C SER A 5 33.50 -50.59 -46.22
N THR A 6 33.40 -49.32 -46.61
CA THR A 6 34.13 -48.08 -46.31
C THR A 6 34.24 -47.67 -44.82
N PRO A 7 35.08 -46.65 -44.49
CA PRO A 7 34.48 -45.31 -44.27
C PRO A 7 35.25 -44.11 -44.87
N ARG A 8 34.47 -43.02 -44.98
CA ARG A 8 34.70 -41.72 -45.63
C ARG A 8 35.66 -40.79 -44.87
N ARG A 9 36.29 -39.92 -45.66
CA ARG A 9 37.19 -38.81 -45.32
C ARG A 9 36.52 -37.73 -44.45
N HIS A 10 37.29 -37.20 -43.50
CA HIS A 10 36.99 -35.97 -42.77
C HIS A 10 37.32 -34.73 -43.61
N HIS A 11 36.39 -33.78 -43.67
CA HIS A 11 36.64 -32.41 -44.13
C HIS A 11 36.69 -31.48 -42.90
N ALA A 12 37.71 -30.62 -42.86
CA ALA A 12 37.81 -29.51 -41.93
C ALA A 12 36.69 -28.49 -42.20
N ALA A 13 36.15 -27.90 -41.14
CA ALA A 13 35.28 -26.72 -41.21
C ALA A 13 35.71 -25.69 -40.15
N ALA A 14 35.69 -24.44 -40.59
CA ALA A 14 36.28 -23.26 -39.98
C ALA A 14 35.53 -22.76 -38.74
N LEU A 15 36.23 -21.98 -37.91
CA LEU A 15 35.70 -21.20 -36.80
C LEU A 15 34.65 -20.18 -37.29
N ALA A 16 33.50 -20.15 -36.62
CA ALA A 16 32.60 -19.01 -36.60
C ALA A 16 32.32 -18.63 -35.14
N ALA A 17 32.83 -17.47 -34.73
CA ALA A 17 32.51 -16.85 -33.45
C ALA A 17 31.11 -16.22 -33.54
N LEU A 18 30.16 -16.75 -32.77
CA LEU A 18 28.85 -16.13 -32.56
C LEU A 18 28.98 -15.09 -31.46
N SER A 19 29.11 -13.83 -31.85
CA SER A 19 28.85 -12.67 -30.99
C SER A 19 27.33 -12.55 -30.78
N LEU A 20 26.84 -13.05 -29.64
CA LEU A 20 25.50 -12.75 -29.14
C LEU A 20 25.44 -11.27 -28.74
N GLY A 21 24.70 -10.48 -29.53
CA GLY A 21 24.42 -9.09 -29.22
C GLY A 21 23.58 -9.00 -27.93
N LEU A 22 24.09 -8.27 -26.93
CA LEU A 22 23.24 -7.77 -25.87
C LEU A 22 22.34 -6.68 -26.47
N SER A 23 21.10 -7.03 -26.79
CA SER A 23 20.05 -6.03 -26.89
C SER A 23 19.83 -5.47 -25.48
N ALA A 24 20.32 -4.27 -25.22
CA ALA A 24 19.93 -3.50 -24.05
C ALA A 24 18.42 -3.26 -24.13
N GLY A 25 17.64 -4.09 -23.44
CA GLY A 25 16.23 -3.83 -23.19
C GLY A 25 16.15 -2.58 -22.33
N GLY A 26 15.99 -1.42 -22.98
CA GLY A 26 15.78 -0.15 -22.32
C GLY A 26 14.57 -0.27 -21.41
N SER A 27 14.77 -0.04 -20.11
CA SER A 27 13.69 0.01 -19.14
C SER A 27 12.71 1.11 -19.56
N ALA A 28 11.51 0.71 -19.97
CA ALA A 28 10.42 1.59 -20.39
C ALA A 28 9.84 2.48 -19.26
N TRP A 29 10.57 2.63 -18.16
CA TRP A 29 10.17 3.43 -16.99
C TRP A 29 10.74 4.85 -17.00
N ALA A 30 11.78 5.12 -17.78
CA ALA A 30 12.59 6.33 -17.56
C ALA A 30 12.26 7.52 -18.48
N ALA A 31 11.47 7.38 -19.53
CA ALA A 31 11.51 8.38 -20.61
C ALA A 31 10.33 9.34 -20.72
N ASP A 32 9.10 9.03 -20.27
CA ASP A 32 7.96 9.73 -20.87
C ASP A 32 7.06 10.60 -19.99
N GLN A 33 7.23 10.71 -18.66
CA GLN A 33 6.43 11.66 -17.86
C GLN A 33 7.12 12.15 -16.58
N ALA A 34 8.29 12.78 -16.69
CA ALA A 34 8.73 13.66 -15.60
C ALA A 34 7.77 14.86 -15.58
N PRO A 35 7.03 15.14 -14.49
CA PRO A 35 6.17 16.31 -14.44
C PRO A 35 7.02 17.57 -14.69
N SER A 36 6.59 18.41 -15.64
CA SER A 36 7.34 19.61 -16.09
C SER A 36 7.56 20.65 -14.99
N LYS A 37 6.88 20.48 -13.85
CA LYS A 37 7.06 21.22 -12.61
C LYS A 37 6.57 20.33 -11.45
N ALA A 38 7.36 20.20 -10.38
CA ALA A 38 6.88 19.54 -9.17
C ALA A 38 5.59 20.22 -8.68
N PRO A 39 4.57 19.47 -8.23
CA PRO A 39 3.37 20.08 -7.66
C PRO A 39 3.75 20.99 -6.50
N ALA A 40 3.01 22.09 -6.33
CA ALA A 40 3.24 22.98 -5.20
C ALA A 40 3.10 22.19 -3.90
N PRO A 41 3.95 22.45 -2.90
CA PRO A 41 3.78 21.81 -1.59
C PRO A 41 2.42 22.20 -1.03
N LEU A 42 1.79 21.26 -0.32
CA LEU A 42 0.55 21.51 0.42
C LEU A 42 0.71 22.73 1.33
N SER A 43 -0.30 23.59 1.39
CA SER A 43 -0.38 24.67 2.35
C SER A 43 -0.43 24.13 3.79
N ALA A 44 -0.15 24.98 4.78
CA ALA A 44 -0.23 24.59 6.18
C ALA A 44 -1.64 24.13 6.58
N THR A 45 -2.67 24.75 6.02
CA THR A 45 -4.06 24.41 6.27
C THR A 45 -4.42 23.05 5.71
N GLU A 46 -4.07 22.76 4.45
CA GLU A 46 -4.35 21.45 3.83
C GLU A 46 -3.65 20.32 4.58
N ARG A 47 -2.38 20.52 4.98
CA ARG A 47 -1.67 19.52 5.79
C ARG A 47 -2.35 19.28 7.14
N ALA A 48 -2.75 20.34 7.83
CA ALA A 48 -3.44 20.22 9.11
C ALA A 48 -4.80 19.50 8.96
N GLN A 49 -5.50 19.75 7.86
CA GLN A 49 -6.77 19.09 7.55
C GLN A 49 -6.60 17.60 7.26
N HIS A 50 -5.65 17.21 6.41
CA HIS A 50 -5.34 15.80 6.13
C HIS A 50 -4.91 15.04 7.39
N GLN A 51 -4.07 15.68 8.22
CA GLN A 51 -3.66 15.16 9.52
C GLN A 51 -4.86 14.97 10.44
N ALA A 52 -5.75 15.95 10.55
CA ALA A 52 -6.93 15.88 11.41
C ALA A 52 -7.90 14.78 10.95
N ALA A 53 -8.11 14.63 9.64
CA ALA A 53 -8.94 13.56 9.09
C ALA A 53 -8.37 12.17 9.45
N PHE A 54 -7.07 11.96 9.29
CA PHE A 54 -6.47 10.67 9.64
C PHE A 54 -6.45 10.40 11.15
N GLN A 55 -6.22 11.44 11.96
CA GLN A 55 -6.31 11.35 13.42
C GLN A 55 -7.72 10.93 13.86
N ALA A 56 -8.77 11.57 13.31
CA ALA A 56 -10.16 11.21 13.59
C ALA A 56 -10.49 9.78 13.15
N TYR A 57 -9.95 9.32 12.03
CA TYR A 57 -10.03 7.91 11.61
C TYR A 57 -9.39 6.97 12.62
N THR A 58 -8.15 7.23 13.08
CA THR A 58 -7.50 6.38 14.10
C THR A 58 -8.23 6.40 15.43
N ASP A 59 -8.77 7.56 15.82
CA ASP A 59 -9.56 7.70 17.05
C ASP A 59 -10.85 6.88 17.01
N ALA A 60 -11.43 6.64 15.83
CA ALA A 60 -12.63 5.81 15.68
C ALA A 60 -12.42 4.38 16.21
N TRP A 61 -11.19 3.86 16.16
CA TRP A 61 -10.81 2.54 16.71
C TRP A 61 -10.81 2.49 18.23
N ALA A 62 -10.75 3.65 18.91
CA ALA A 62 -10.79 3.77 20.36
C ALA A 62 -12.14 4.31 20.89
N SER A 63 -13.14 4.50 20.02
CA SER A 63 -14.41 5.11 20.41
C SER A 63 -15.18 4.25 21.43
N PRO A 64 -15.63 4.84 22.56
CA PRO A 64 -16.37 4.13 23.62
C PRO A 64 -17.83 3.86 23.26
N SER A 65 -18.34 4.43 22.16
CA SER A 65 -19.70 4.21 21.67
C SER A 65 -19.76 4.19 20.16
N ASP A 66 -20.73 3.45 19.63
CA ASP A 66 -20.99 3.36 18.19
C ASP A 66 -21.32 4.72 17.57
N GLY A 67 -22.04 5.57 18.31
CA GLY A 67 -22.37 6.93 17.88
C GLY A 67 -21.13 7.81 17.71
N LEU A 68 -20.20 7.78 18.68
CA LEU A 68 -18.96 8.55 18.57
C LEU A 68 -18.06 8.02 17.45
N ARG A 69 -18.01 6.68 17.28
CA ARG A 69 -17.31 6.05 16.17
C ARG A 69 -17.85 6.55 14.83
N LEU A 70 -19.18 6.49 14.64
CA LEU A 70 -19.81 6.94 13.41
C LEU A 70 -19.57 8.43 13.13
N GLN A 71 -19.64 9.28 14.16
CA GLN A 71 -19.33 10.71 14.02
C GLN A 71 -17.90 10.92 13.54
N ARG A 72 -16.91 10.33 14.21
CA ARG A 72 -15.49 10.44 13.83
C ARG A 72 -15.24 9.96 12.40
N LEU A 73 -15.90 8.89 11.98
CA LEU A 73 -15.80 8.38 10.62
C LEU A 73 -16.47 9.31 9.60
N THR A 74 -17.59 9.95 9.96
CA THR A 74 -18.27 10.92 9.09
C THR A 74 -17.43 12.20 8.92
N ASP A 75 -16.75 12.63 9.97
CA ASP A 75 -15.89 13.82 9.96
C ASP A 75 -14.56 13.58 9.20
N SER A 76 -14.15 12.32 9.03
CA SER A 76 -12.86 11.95 8.43
C SER A 76 -12.94 11.40 7.01
N LEU A 77 -14.02 10.69 6.67
CA LEU A 77 -14.11 9.91 5.44
C LEU A 77 -15.01 10.59 4.40
N ALA A 78 -14.59 10.52 3.14
CA ALA A 78 -15.47 10.86 2.03
C ALA A 78 -16.63 9.85 1.97
N ALA A 79 -17.80 10.29 1.51
CA ALA A 79 -19.00 9.43 1.46
C ALA A 79 -18.77 8.10 0.70
N GLY A 80 -17.99 8.14 -0.39
CA GLY A 80 -17.62 7.00 -1.24
C GLY A 80 -16.23 6.40 -0.94
N MET A 81 -15.72 6.60 0.28
CA MET A 81 -14.43 6.07 0.75
C MET A 81 -14.29 4.56 0.46
N THR A 82 -13.08 4.12 0.11
CA THR A 82 -12.76 2.68 0.01
C THR A 82 -11.63 2.29 0.95
N TYR A 83 -11.84 1.24 1.73
CA TYR A 83 -10.79 0.60 2.54
C TYR A 83 -10.45 -0.76 1.96
N GLN A 84 -9.17 -1.09 1.89
CA GLN A 84 -8.73 -2.44 1.60
C GLN A 84 -7.43 -2.79 2.32
N ASP A 85 -7.37 -3.98 2.89
CA ASP A 85 -6.12 -4.62 3.32
C ASP A 85 -6.05 -6.06 2.75
N ALA A 86 -5.12 -6.87 3.26
CA ALA A 86 -4.92 -8.25 2.80
C ALA A 86 -6.10 -9.20 3.12
N SER A 87 -7.02 -8.82 4.00
CA SER A 87 -8.09 -9.64 4.58
C SER A 87 -9.49 -9.05 4.44
N VAL A 88 -9.61 -7.72 4.35
CA VAL A 88 -10.88 -6.99 4.37
C VAL A 88 -10.94 -5.98 3.24
N ARG A 89 -12.15 -5.82 2.68
CA ARG A 89 -12.54 -4.68 1.85
C ARG A 89 -13.82 -4.08 2.42
N ALA A 90 -13.86 -2.75 2.52
CA ALA A 90 -15.04 -2.02 2.99
C ALA A 90 -15.26 -0.75 2.16
N GLU A 91 -16.53 -0.36 2.00
CA GLU A 91 -16.92 0.78 1.16
C GLU A 91 -17.86 1.72 1.92
N GLY A 92 -17.62 3.01 1.76
CA GLY A 92 -18.31 4.10 2.44
C GLY A 92 -18.12 4.11 3.96
N VAL A 93 -18.67 5.15 4.58
CA VAL A 93 -18.65 5.32 6.04
C VAL A 93 -19.28 4.12 6.77
N ALA A 94 -20.40 3.61 6.26
CA ALA A 94 -21.12 2.50 6.86
C ALA A 94 -20.31 1.19 6.83
N GLY A 95 -19.65 0.87 5.71
CA GLY A 95 -18.82 -0.32 5.60
C GLY A 95 -17.61 -0.26 6.52
N VAL A 96 -16.92 0.87 6.56
CA VAL A 96 -15.77 1.07 7.47
C VAL A 96 -16.21 1.02 8.94
N ASN A 97 -17.36 1.61 9.29
CA ASN A 97 -17.90 1.53 10.64
C ASN A 97 -18.21 0.08 11.06
N ALA A 98 -18.81 -0.71 10.18
CA ALA A 98 -19.10 -2.12 10.43
C ALA A 98 -17.82 -2.95 10.58
N MET A 99 -16.81 -2.69 9.75
CA MET A 99 -15.49 -3.31 9.87
C MET A 99 -14.86 -3.05 11.24
N ILE A 100 -14.80 -1.78 11.67
CA ILE A 100 -14.20 -1.43 12.97
C ILE A 100 -15.02 -2.01 14.12
N ALA A 101 -16.36 -1.98 14.04
CA ALA A 101 -17.22 -2.60 15.05
C ALA A 101 -16.96 -4.11 15.20
N GLY A 102 -16.82 -4.82 14.07
CA GLY A 102 -16.50 -6.25 14.05
C GLY A 102 -15.13 -6.53 14.66
N PHE A 103 -14.13 -5.71 14.34
CA PHE A 103 -12.80 -5.81 14.95
C PHE A 103 -12.86 -5.58 16.46
N GLN A 104 -13.53 -4.52 16.92
CA GLN A 104 -13.65 -4.18 18.34
C GLN A 104 -14.40 -5.26 19.14
N HIS A 105 -15.38 -5.94 18.53
CA HIS A 105 -16.05 -7.08 19.14
C HIS A 105 -15.09 -8.26 19.36
N GLN A 106 -14.18 -8.52 18.41
CA GLN A 106 -13.18 -9.59 18.51
C GLN A 106 -11.97 -9.22 19.38
N SER A 107 -11.62 -7.94 19.42
CA SER A 107 -10.45 -7.40 20.12
C SER A 107 -10.83 -6.20 20.99
N PRO A 108 -11.59 -6.39 22.08
CA PRO A 108 -12.08 -5.28 22.90
C PRO A 108 -10.96 -4.45 23.51
N GLY A 109 -11.05 -3.13 23.39
CA GLY A 109 -10.11 -2.17 23.99
C GLY A 109 -8.79 -1.99 23.23
N VAL A 110 -8.61 -2.66 22.08
CA VAL A 110 -7.48 -2.38 21.20
C VAL A 110 -7.66 -1.01 20.54
N THR A 111 -6.56 -0.25 20.42
CA THR A 111 -6.57 1.09 19.85
C THR A 111 -5.50 1.23 18.77
N LEU A 112 -5.69 2.21 17.87
CA LEU A 112 -4.67 2.65 16.93
C LEU A 112 -4.11 4.00 17.35
N LYS A 113 -2.79 4.14 17.30
CA LYS A 113 -2.06 5.39 17.48
C LYS A 113 -1.33 5.74 16.20
N LEU A 114 -1.58 6.93 15.68
CA LEU A 114 -0.77 7.50 14.60
C LEU A 114 0.63 7.85 15.11
N ASP A 115 1.67 7.31 14.48
CA ASP A 115 3.07 7.57 14.83
C ASP A 115 3.71 8.60 13.90
N ASP A 116 3.44 8.51 12.60
CA ASP A 116 3.97 9.42 11.58
C ASP A 116 3.02 9.52 10.38
N LEU A 117 3.02 10.66 9.70
CA LEU A 117 2.24 10.92 8.49
C LEU A 117 3.04 11.75 7.49
N LEU A 118 3.42 11.12 6.38
CA LEU A 118 3.98 11.82 5.24
C LEU A 118 2.86 12.25 4.29
N LEU A 119 2.91 13.49 3.81
CA LEU A 119 1.91 14.04 2.89
C LEU A 119 2.56 14.56 1.61
N TRP A 120 1.95 14.25 0.48
CA TRP A 120 2.31 14.78 -0.83
C TRP A 120 1.06 14.89 -1.70
N ALA A 121 0.73 16.12 -2.13
CA ALA A 121 -0.52 16.41 -2.86
C ALA A 121 -1.75 15.82 -2.12
N ASP A 122 -2.61 15.09 -2.81
CA ASP A 122 -3.77 14.39 -2.27
C ASP A 122 -3.43 13.00 -1.70
N HIS A 123 -2.15 12.71 -1.44
CA HIS A 123 -1.69 11.43 -0.91
C HIS A 123 -1.12 11.54 0.51
N GLY A 124 -1.30 10.47 1.27
CA GLY A 124 -0.67 10.26 2.57
C GLY A 124 -0.02 8.89 2.68
N LEU A 125 1.04 8.80 3.48
CA LEU A 125 1.59 7.54 3.96
C LEU A 125 1.69 7.62 5.48
N ALA A 126 0.79 6.90 6.16
CA ALA A 126 0.77 6.84 7.61
C ALA A 126 1.55 5.64 8.12
N LYS A 127 2.22 5.81 9.26
CA LYS A 127 2.67 4.73 10.12
C LYS A 127 1.89 4.79 11.42
N TRP A 128 1.37 3.65 11.86
CA TRP A 128 0.62 3.55 13.10
C TRP A 128 1.08 2.37 13.96
N SER A 129 0.75 2.45 15.24
CA SER A 129 0.91 1.40 16.24
C SER A 129 -0.44 0.94 16.74
N MET A 130 -0.65 -0.37 16.77
CA MET A 130 -1.81 -0.98 17.43
C MET A 130 -1.42 -1.34 18.85
N MET A 131 -2.21 -0.87 19.81
CA MET A 131 -1.94 -1.01 21.23
C MET A 131 -3.02 -1.87 21.89
N ASP A 132 -2.61 -2.75 22.78
CA ASP A 132 -3.54 -3.54 23.60
C ASP A 132 -4.27 -2.66 24.64
N PRO A 133 -5.28 -3.19 25.35
CA PRO A 133 -6.03 -2.42 26.35
C PRO A 133 -5.19 -1.92 27.54
N LYS A 134 -3.98 -2.45 27.72
CA LYS A 134 -3.02 -2.02 28.76
C LYS A 134 -2.00 -1.02 28.22
N GLY A 135 -2.08 -0.65 26.94
CA GLY A 135 -1.15 0.25 26.28
C GLY A 135 0.16 -0.40 25.87
N ALA A 136 0.23 -1.72 25.76
CA ALA A 136 1.38 -2.43 25.21
C ALA A 136 1.29 -2.48 23.67
N LEU A 137 2.42 -2.30 23.00
CA LEU A 137 2.51 -2.42 21.54
C LEU A 137 2.21 -3.86 21.11
N MET A 138 1.23 -4.02 20.22
CA MET A 138 0.91 -5.30 19.58
C MET A 138 1.62 -5.43 18.24
N MET A 139 1.50 -4.40 17.39
CA MET A 139 2.11 -4.39 16.05
C MET A 139 2.17 -2.98 15.49
N HIS A 140 2.97 -2.81 14.43
CA HIS A 140 2.92 -1.64 13.57
C HIS A 140 2.13 -1.93 12.29
N GLY A 141 1.68 -0.87 11.64
CA GLY A 141 1.13 -0.94 10.30
C GLY A 141 1.35 0.35 9.52
N PHE A 142 0.96 0.29 8.26
CA PHE A 142 1.13 1.37 7.30
C PHE A 142 -0.11 1.51 6.46
N ASP A 143 -0.53 2.74 6.20
CA ASP A 143 -1.65 3.03 5.32
C ASP A 143 -1.21 3.97 4.21
N ALA A 144 -1.47 3.57 2.96
CA ALA A 144 -1.42 4.47 1.81
C ALA A 144 -2.79 5.12 1.63
N ILE A 145 -2.83 6.44 1.66
CA ILE A 145 -4.05 7.23 1.80
C ILE A 145 -4.22 8.13 0.58
N THR A 146 -5.46 8.33 0.16
CA THR A 146 -5.86 9.38 -0.78
C THR A 146 -6.92 10.28 -0.15
N TYR A 147 -6.85 11.57 -0.41
CA TYR A 147 -7.78 12.57 0.08
C TYR A 147 -8.62 13.13 -1.08
N ASP A 148 -9.84 13.59 -0.79
CA ASP A 148 -10.62 14.38 -1.74
C ASP A 148 -10.27 15.87 -1.65
N ALA A 149 -10.85 16.69 -2.54
CA ALA A 149 -10.60 18.13 -2.55
C ALA A 149 -11.10 18.86 -1.29
N ALA A 150 -11.94 18.22 -0.48
CA ALA A 150 -12.41 18.71 0.81
C ALA A 150 -11.58 18.16 1.98
N GLY A 151 -10.45 17.49 1.69
CA GLY A 151 -9.53 16.96 2.71
C GLY A 151 -10.05 15.73 3.46
N HIS A 152 -11.15 15.11 3.03
CA HIS A 152 -11.61 13.85 3.60
C HIS A 152 -10.88 12.67 2.97
N ILE A 153 -10.74 11.58 3.71
CA ILE A 153 -10.10 10.37 3.21
C ILE A 153 -11.02 9.69 2.20
N LYS A 154 -10.55 9.59 0.96
CA LYS A 154 -11.23 8.93 -0.17
C LYS A 154 -10.83 7.47 -0.31
N GLY A 155 -9.64 7.09 0.14
CA GLY A 155 -9.18 5.71 0.03
C GLY A 155 -8.05 5.40 1.01
N ILE A 156 -8.06 4.19 1.54
CA ILE A 156 -7.00 3.61 2.36
C ILE A 156 -6.66 2.22 1.79
N VAL A 157 -5.37 1.99 1.55
CA VAL A 157 -4.80 0.65 1.37
C VAL A 157 -3.88 0.36 2.54
N GLY A 158 -4.26 -0.61 3.37
CA GLY A 158 -3.60 -0.95 4.61
C GLY A 158 -2.65 -2.13 4.51
N PHE A 159 -1.55 -2.03 5.26
CA PHE A 159 -0.50 -3.02 5.40
C PHE A 159 -0.18 -3.24 6.88
N PHE A 160 0.14 -4.48 7.23
CA PHE A 160 0.50 -4.87 8.58
C PHE A 160 1.97 -5.26 8.63
N ASP A 161 2.69 -4.76 9.63
CA ASP A 161 4.08 -5.13 9.84
C ASP A 161 4.18 -6.53 10.47
N ILE A 162 3.93 -7.56 9.66
CA ILE A 162 3.93 -8.96 10.07
C ILE A 162 4.84 -9.81 9.17
N PRO A 163 5.40 -10.92 9.69
CA PRO A 163 6.31 -11.78 8.93
C PRO A 163 5.76 -12.22 7.56
N ALA A 164 4.46 -12.55 7.49
CA ALA A 164 3.81 -13.01 6.27
C ALA A 164 3.81 -11.97 5.13
N GLN A 165 3.78 -10.67 5.45
CA GLN A 165 3.82 -9.60 4.46
C GLN A 165 5.25 -9.11 4.16
N ARG A 166 6.20 -9.35 5.07
CA ARG A 166 7.62 -9.04 4.85
C ARG A 166 8.36 -10.12 4.06
N ALA A 167 7.89 -11.35 4.10
CA ALA A 167 8.46 -12.41 3.29
C ALA A 167 8.21 -12.09 1.81
N ALA A 168 9.28 -11.85 1.04
CA ALA A 168 9.15 -11.77 -0.41
C ALA A 168 8.58 -13.09 -0.94
N PRO A 169 7.63 -13.07 -1.90
CA PRO A 169 7.46 -14.25 -2.74
C PRO A 169 8.82 -14.51 -3.39
N ARG A 170 9.33 -15.73 -3.19
CA ARG A 170 10.50 -16.20 -3.93
C ARG A 170 10.16 -16.35 -5.41
#